data_AF-A0A0C2W6T1-F1
#
_entry.id   AF-A0A0C2W6T1-F1
#
_cell.length_a   1.000
_cell.length_b   1.000
_cell.length_c   1.000
_cell.angle_alpha   90.00
_cell.angle_beta   90.00
_cell.angle_gamma   90.00
#
_symmetry.space_group_name_H-M   'P 1'
#
loop_
_entity.id
_entity.type
_entity.pdbx_description
1 polymer ?
#
loop_
_entity_poly.entity_id
_entity_poly.type
_entity_poly.pdbx_seq_one_letter_code
_entity_poly.pdbx_strand_id
1 'polypeptide(L)'
;KRTVIFSILMQSTSQKANTFQSVLGIFLHSCRTPEKVIETLAHMGISVSTGTINRAIKSLSANARCALQQLGRTLTAGIAYDNVDITLKAAVPTVEKSTENLKHLTSGLFFPLMHGVTSEHLKCSKQLWEKSPYNP
;
A
#
# COMPACT_ATOMS: atom_id res chain seq x y z
N LYS A 1 27.12 21.03 -3.56
CA LYS A 1 26.40 20.44 -2.39
C LYS A 1 25.44 19.32 -2.78
N ARG A 2 24.44 19.56 -3.65
CA ARG A 2 23.48 18.52 -4.10
C ARG A 2 24.15 17.29 -4.74
N THR A 3 25.11 17.48 -5.64
CA THR A 3 25.84 16.40 -6.31
C THR A 3 26.55 15.48 -5.31
N VAL A 4 27.23 16.06 -4.31
CA VAL A 4 27.94 15.31 -3.26
C VAL A 4 26.98 14.47 -2.41
N ILE A 5 25.79 15.00 -2.10
CA ILE A 5 24.75 14.26 -1.37
C ILE A 5 24.29 13.04 -2.19
N PHE A 6 24.03 13.21 -3.49
CA PHE A 6 23.68 12.08 -4.36
C PHE A 6 24.82 11.06 -4.46
N SER A 7 26.08 11.50 -4.55
CA SER A 7 27.23 10.60 -4.57
C SER A 7 27.34 9.77 -3.28
N ILE A 8 27.15 10.39 -2.11
CA ILE A 8 27.17 9.70 -0.82
C ILE A 8 26.02 8.70 -0.72
N LEU A 9 24.81 9.07 -1.15
CA LEU A 9 23.64 8.18 -1.16
C LEU A 9 23.80 7.00 -2.13
N MET A 10 24.46 7.20 -3.27
CA MET A 10 24.75 6.14 -4.25
C MET A 10 25.87 5.19 -3.77
N GLN A 11 26.81 5.69 -2.97
CA GLN A 11 28.01 4.95 -2.57
C GLN A 11 27.92 4.35 -1.16
N SER A 12 26.91 4.70 -0.35
CA SER A 12 26.68 4.08 0.95
C SER A 12 25.94 2.75 0.83
N THR A 13 26.65 1.69 0.47
CA THR A 13 26.14 0.30 0.52
C THR A 13 26.19 -0.24 1.96
N SER A 14 25.37 0.35 2.84
CA SER A 14 25.14 -0.18 4.19
C SER A 14 23.81 -0.92 4.24
N GLN A 15 23.78 -2.08 4.92
CA GLN A 15 22.60 -2.94 5.06
C GLN A 15 21.39 -2.23 5.71
N LYS A 16 21.60 -1.10 6.41
CA LYS A 16 20.57 -0.21 6.97
C LYS A 16 20.32 1.07 6.13
N ALA A 17 21.15 1.37 5.13
CA ALA A 17 21.12 2.60 4.33
C ALA A 17 20.33 2.50 3.01
N ASN A 18 19.84 1.32 2.64
CA ASN A 18 19.11 1.12 1.39
C ASN A 18 17.62 1.54 1.48
N THR A 19 17.16 2.18 2.56
CA THR A 19 15.76 2.64 2.68
C THR A 19 15.40 3.59 1.55
N PHE A 20 16.28 4.53 1.19
CA PHE A 20 16.03 5.44 0.07
C PHE A 20 15.91 4.69 -1.26
N GLN A 21 16.87 3.83 -1.60
CA GLN A 21 16.85 3.02 -2.82
C GLN A 21 15.61 2.11 -2.89
N SER A 22 15.16 1.60 -1.73
CA SER A 22 13.98 0.74 -1.62
C SER A 22 12.69 1.52 -1.83
N VAL A 23 12.56 2.68 -1.18
CA VAL A 23 11.42 3.60 -1.37
C VAL A 23 11.37 4.11 -2.80
N LEU A 24 12.52 4.51 -3.37
CA LEU A 24 12.62 4.94 -4.75
C LEU A 24 12.25 3.81 -5.72
N GLY A 25 12.74 2.59 -5.49
CA GLY A 25 12.38 1.43 -6.31
C GLY A 25 10.88 1.14 -6.27
N ILE A 26 10.27 1.10 -5.09
CA ILE A 26 8.82 0.91 -4.93
C ILE A 26 8.04 2.04 -5.61
N PHE A 27 8.50 3.28 -5.47
CA PHE A 27 7.89 4.43 -6.15
C PHE A 27 7.96 4.29 -7.68
N LEU A 28 9.13 3.99 -8.24
CA LEU A 28 9.29 3.77 -9.69
C LEU A 28 8.39 2.65 -10.21
N HIS A 29 8.29 1.55 -9.46
CA HIS A 29 7.38 0.46 -9.77
C HIS A 29 5.91 0.92 -9.75
N SER A 30 5.50 1.73 -8.77
CA SER A 30 4.15 2.30 -8.68
C SER A 30 3.81 3.25 -9.84
N CYS A 31 4.81 3.95 -10.38
CA CYS A 31 4.68 4.81 -11.56
C CYS A 31 4.66 4.03 -12.88
N ARG A 32 4.62 2.69 -12.85
CA ARG A 32 4.73 1.82 -14.03
C ARG A 32 6.01 2.04 -14.84
N THR A 33 7.11 2.38 -14.17
CA THR A 33 8.41 2.52 -14.82
C THR A 33 8.82 1.17 -15.42
N PRO A 34 9.27 1.10 -16.68
CA PRO A 34 9.68 -0.16 -17.30
C PRO A 34 10.75 -0.88 -16.48
N GLU A 35 10.64 -2.19 -16.33
CA GLU A 35 11.56 -2.99 -15.51
C GLU A 35 13.03 -2.80 -15.91
N LYS A 36 13.30 -2.69 -17.21
CA LYS A 36 14.66 -2.41 -17.71
C LYS A 36 15.25 -1.12 -17.14
N VAL A 37 14.45 -0.07 -16.98
CA VAL A 37 14.88 1.21 -16.38
C VAL A 37 15.12 1.07 -14.88
N ILE A 38 14.29 0.29 -14.20
CA ILE A 38 14.48 0.01 -12.77
C ILE A 38 15.77 -0.79 -12.56
N GLU A 39 16.03 -1.81 -13.38
CA GLU A 39 17.25 -2.63 -13.31
C GLU A 39 18.51 -1.83 -13.65
N THR A 40 18.48 -0.92 -14.63
CA THR A 40 19.63 -0.05 -14.90
C THR A 40 19.91 0.87 -13.71
N LEU A 41 18.88 1.49 -13.12
CA LEU A 41 19.03 2.29 -11.91
C LEU A 41 19.51 1.47 -10.71
N ALA A 42 19.12 0.20 -10.62
CA ALA A 42 19.62 -0.72 -9.60
C ALA A 42 21.11 -1.02 -9.77
N HIS A 43 21.55 -1.30 -11.00
CA HIS A 43 22.98 -1.48 -11.31
C HIS A 43 23.80 -0.20 -11.08
N MET A 44 23.20 0.98 -11.21
CA MET A 44 23.83 2.26 -10.88
C MET A 44 23.86 2.57 -9.36
N GLY A 45 23.26 1.74 -8.51
CA GLY A 45 23.15 2.00 -7.07
C GLY A 45 22.16 3.12 -6.71
N ILE A 46 21.22 3.43 -7.59
CA ILE A 46 20.19 4.46 -7.37
C ILE A 46 18.91 3.84 -6.81
N SER A 47 18.55 2.65 -7.30
CA SER A 47 17.36 1.89 -6.89
C SER A 47 17.74 0.50 -6.38
N VAL A 48 16.77 -0.22 -5.83
CA VAL A 48 16.85 -1.69 -5.70
C VAL A 48 16.31 -2.37 -6.96
N SER A 49 16.69 -3.63 -7.18
CA SER A 49 16.21 -4.43 -8.31
C SER A 49 14.71 -4.73 -8.20
N THR A 50 14.08 -5.03 -9.34
CA THR A 50 12.66 -5.43 -9.43
C THR A 50 12.35 -6.65 -8.56
N GLY A 51 13.25 -7.63 -8.51
CA GLY A 51 13.14 -8.78 -7.62
C GLY A 51 13.11 -8.38 -6.14
N THR A 52 13.89 -7.37 -5.75
CA THR A 52 13.89 -6.83 -4.39
C THR A 52 12.62 -6.06 -4.09
N ILE A 53 12.11 -5.26 -5.04
CA ILE A 53 10.81 -4.58 -4.92
C ILE A 53 9.69 -5.59 -4.69
N ASN A 54 9.63 -6.64 -5.51
CA ASN A 54 8.61 -7.68 -5.40
C ASN A 54 8.66 -8.41 -4.04
N ARG A 55 9.87 -8.68 -3.52
CA ARG A 55 10.02 -9.23 -2.16
C ARG A 55 9.58 -8.26 -1.08
N ALA A 56 9.91 -6.97 -1.21
CA ALA A 56 9.49 -5.94 -0.27
C ALA A 56 7.96 -5.81 -0.24
N ILE A 57 7.29 -5.80 -1.40
CA ILE A 57 5.82 -5.78 -1.49
C ILE A 57 5.23 -7.03 -0.82
N LYS A 58 5.74 -8.23 -1.14
CA LYS A 58 5.28 -9.49 -0.52
C LYS A 58 5.42 -9.47 1.01
N SER A 59 6.58 -9.03 1.51
CA SER A 59 6.84 -8.93 2.95
C SER A 59 5.93 -7.90 3.62
N LEU A 60 5.76 -6.72 3.00
CA LEU A 60 4.88 -5.67 3.50
C LEU A 60 3.42 -6.14 3.57
N SER A 61 2.93 -6.83 2.54
CA SER A 61 1.59 -7.42 2.53
C SER A 61 1.41 -8.49 3.61
N ALA A 62 2.42 -9.34 3.83
CA ALA A 62 2.38 -10.34 4.90
C ALA A 62 2.34 -9.70 6.30
N ASN A 63 3.15 -8.65 6.52
CA ASN A 63 3.18 -7.89 7.77
C ASN A 63 1.87 -7.13 8.00
N ALA A 64 1.33 -6.48 6.97
CA ALA A 64 0.03 -5.81 7.03
C ALA A 64 -1.08 -6.79 7.39
N ARG A 65 -1.13 -7.98 6.76
CA ARG A 65 -2.08 -9.03 7.10
C ARG A 65 -1.95 -9.47 8.56
N CYS A 66 -0.72 -9.65 9.06
CA CYS A 66 -0.49 -10.01 10.46
C CYS A 66 -1.01 -8.91 11.40
N ALA A 67 -0.69 -7.65 11.11
CA ALA A 67 -1.16 -6.50 11.90
C ALA A 67 -2.69 -6.39 11.91
N LEU A 68 -3.34 -6.60 10.75
CA LEU A 68 -4.80 -6.63 10.65
C LEU A 68 -5.42 -7.78 11.46
N GLN A 69 -4.82 -8.97 11.43
CA GLN A 69 -5.28 -10.10 12.23
C GLN A 69 -5.12 -9.86 13.73
N GLN A 70 -3.98 -9.27 14.14
CA GLN A 70 -3.74 -8.89 15.53
C GLN A 70 -4.75 -7.85 15.99
N LEU A 71 -4.98 -6.81 15.18
CA LEU A 71 -5.99 -5.80 15.47
C LEU A 71 -7.40 -6.41 15.53
N GLY A 72 -7.76 -7.30 14.60
CA GLY A 72 -9.08 -7.94 14.61
C GLY A 72 -9.32 -8.79 15.86
N ARG A 73 -8.29 -9.46 16.39
CA ARG A 73 -8.38 -10.23 17.63
C ARG A 73 -8.66 -9.37 18.87
N THR A 74 -8.34 -8.08 18.83
CA THR A 74 -8.67 -7.17 19.94
C THR A 74 -10.15 -6.83 20.02
N LEU A 75 -10.91 -7.06 18.93
CA LEU A 75 -12.30 -6.62 18.76
C LEU A 75 -12.50 -5.10 18.95
N THR A 76 -11.43 -4.30 18.89
CA THR A 76 -11.47 -2.84 19.00
C THR A 76 -11.07 -2.18 17.67
N ALA A 77 -11.61 -2.71 16.57
CA ALA A 77 -11.34 -2.23 15.22
C ALA A 77 -12.63 -1.73 14.56
N GLY A 78 -12.52 -0.63 13.83
CA GLY A 78 -13.54 -0.16 12.90
C GLY A 78 -13.30 -0.72 11.49
N ILE A 79 -14.38 -0.98 10.78
CA ILE A 79 -14.37 -1.37 9.37
C ILE A 79 -15.12 -0.31 8.59
N ALA A 80 -14.50 0.27 7.57
CA ALA A 80 -15.15 1.15 6.62
C ALA A 80 -15.05 0.54 5.22
N TYR A 81 -16.16 0.53 4.50
CA TYR A 81 -16.19 0.16 3.09
C TYR A 81 -16.45 1.41 2.26
N ASP A 82 -15.75 1.51 1.13
CA ASP A 82 -15.92 2.61 0.19
C ASP A 82 -15.80 2.10 -1.25
N ASN A 83 -16.41 2.83 -2.18
CA ASN A 83 -16.31 2.54 -3.60
C ASN A 83 -15.05 3.21 -4.16
N VAL A 84 -14.24 2.45 -4.88
CA VAL A 84 -13.01 2.92 -5.51
C VAL A 84 -13.15 2.80 -7.02
N ASP A 85 -13.28 3.95 -7.67
CA ASP A 85 -13.36 4.05 -9.12
C ASP A 85 -11.98 4.40 -9.69
N ILE A 86 -11.44 3.51 -10.50
CA ILE A 86 -10.12 3.69 -11.12
C ILE A 86 -10.26 3.81 -12.62
N THR A 87 -9.90 4.97 -13.17
CA THR A 87 -9.78 5.16 -14.61
C THR A 87 -8.41 4.69 -15.10
N LEU A 88 -8.36 3.51 -15.72
CA LEU A 88 -7.16 2.97 -16.35
C LEU A 88 -6.95 3.62 -17.71
N LYS A 89 -6.14 4.68 -17.76
CA LYS A 89 -5.78 5.32 -19.04
C LYS A 89 -4.95 4.37 -19.90
N ALA A 90 -5.42 4.09 -21.12
CA ALA A 90 -4.63 3.39 -22.13
C ALA A 90 -3.47 4.28 -22.60
N ALA A 91 -2.30 3.67 -22.88
CA ALA A 91 -1.14 4.40 -23.40
C ALA A 91 -1.37 4.90 -24.85
N VAL A 92 -2.22 4.20 -25.61
CA VAL A 92 -2.64 4.59 -26.96
C VAL A 92 -4.18 4.55 -27.01
N PRO A 93 -4.86 5.67 -27.27
CA PRO A 93 -6.31 5.68 -27.46
C PRO A 93 -6.66 4.99 -28.78
N THR A 94 -7.43 3.91 -28.76
CA THR A 94 -8.06 3.34 -29.96
C THR A 94 -9.52 3.77 -30.01
N VAL A 95 -10.00 4.12 -31.22
CA VAL A 95 -11.35 4.66 -31.47
C VAL A 95 -12.46 3.71 -30.97
N GLU A 96 -12.19 2.40 -30.96
CA GLU A 96 -13.18 1.35 -30.66
C GLU A 96 -13.38 1.05 -29.16
N LYS A 97 -12.52 1.54 -28.25
CA LYS A 97 -12.56 1.21 -26.80
C LYS A 97 -12.51 2.45 -25.89
N SER A 98 -13.13 3.55 -26.30
CA SER A 98 -13.05 4.82 -25.58
C SER A 98 -13.80 4.85 -24.24
N THR A 99 -14.72 3.89 -23.98
CA THR A 99 -15.67 3.95 -22.85
C THR A 99 -15.45 2.93 -21.70
N GLU A 100 -14.57 1.92 -21.83
CA GLU A 100 -14.43 0.85 -20.80
C GLU A 100 -13.20 0.95 -19.87
N ASN A 101 -12.66 2.16 -19.72
CA ASN A 101 -11.46 2.39 -18.90
C ASN A 101 -11.76 2.56 -17.40
N LEU A 102 -13.02 2.77 -17.01
CA LEU A 102 -13.42 2.89 -15.62
C LEU A 102 -13.56 1.50 -14.99
N LYS A 103 -12.87 1.25 -13.88
CA LYS A 103 -13.00 0.04 -13.08
C LYS A 103 -13.62 0.40 -11.74
N HIS A 104 -14.79 -0.17 -11.47
CA HIS A 104 -15.48 -0.08 -10.19
C HIS A 104 -14.96 -1.19 -9.27
N LEU A 105 -14.45 -0.80 -8.11
CA LEU A 105 -13.96 -1.70 -7.08
C LEU A 105 -14.58 -1.30 -5.74
N THR A 106 -14.66 -2.24 -4.81
CA THR A 106 -14.98 -1.94 -3.41
C THR A 106 -13.71 -2.10 -2.59
N SER A 107 -13.36 -1.09 -1.80
CA SER A 107 -12.25 -1.11 -0.86
C SER A 107 -12.76 -1.21 0.56
N GLY A 108 -11.99 -1.90 1.41
CA GLY A 108 -12.24 -1.99 2.84
C GLY A 108 -11.04 -1.44 3.61
N LEU A 109 -11.31 -0.56 4.58
CA LEU A 109 -10.33 -0.07 5.54
C LEU A 109 -10.62 -0.68 6.91
N PHE A 110 -9.58 -1.24 7.52
CA PHE A 110 -9.63 -1.80 8.86
C PHE A 110 -8.67 -1.01 9.75
N PHE A 111 -9.19 -0.33 10.76
CA PHE A 111 -8.43 0.65 11.55
C PHE A 111 -8.74 0.54 13.04
N PRO A 112 -7.77 0.85 13.93
CA PRO A 112 -8.02 0.75 15.36
C PRO A 112 -8.98 1.85 15.82
N LEU A 113 -9.86 1.51 16.76
CA LEU A 113 -10.66 2.50 17.46
C LEU A 113 -9.74 3.33 18.37
N MET A 114 -9.71 4.64 18.13
CA MET A 114 -8.78 5.56 18.80
C MET A 114 -9.23 5.89 20.22
N HIS A 115 -8.43 6.67 20.95
CA HIS A 115 -8.73 7.16 22.31
C HIS A 115 -8.81 6.07 23.39
N GLY A 116 -8.01 5.01 23.26
CA GLY A 116 -7.90 3.98 24.30
C GLY A 116 -9.16 3.12 24.46
N VAL A 117 -9.93 2.95 23.39
CA VAL A 117 -11.09 2.04 23.39
C VAL A 117 -10.63 0.63 23.72
N THR A 118 -11.30 0.01 24.69
CA THR A 118 -11.11 -1.39 25.08
C THR A 118 -12.39 -2.17 24.78
N SER A 119 -12.31 -3.50 24.81
CA SER A 119 -13.47 -4.38 24.65
C SER A 119 -14.59 -4.04 25.66
N GLU A 120 -14.23 -3.58 26.86
CA GLU A 120 -15.19 -3.22 27.92
C GLU A 120 -16.09 -2.05 27.52
N HIS A 121 -15.59 -1.12 26.70
CA HIS A 121 -16.36 0.00 26.17
C HIS A 121 -17.35 -0.42 25.07
N LEU A 122 -17.20 -1.64 24.51
CA LEU A 122 -17.98 -2.15 23.40
C LEU A 122 -19.00 -3.22 23.81
N LYS A 123 -19.28 -3.40 25.11
CA LYS A 123 -20.20 -4.42 25.63
C LYS A 123 -21.62 -4.34 25.05
N CYS A 124 -22.09 -3.14 24.74
CA CYS A 124 -23.41 -2.93 24.15
C CYS A 124 -23.43 -3.08 22.63
N SER A 125 -22.30 -3.33 21.97
CA SER A 125 -22.22 -3.44 20.49
C SER A 125 -23.17 -4.49 19.93
N LYS A 126 -23.29 -5.65 20.59
CA LYS A 126 -24.24 -6.70 20.21
C LYS A 126 -25.70 -6.24 20.34
N GLN A 127 -26.04 -5.60 21.45
CA GLN A 127 -27.41 -5.12 21.69
C GLN A 127 -27.78 -4.00 20.71
N LEU A 128 -26.83 -3.12 20.41
CA LEU A 128 -26.99 -2.07 19.40
C LEU A 128 -27.16 -2.70 18.01
N TRP A 129 -26.39 -3.76 17.72
CA TRP A 129 -26.51 -4.47 16.45
C TRP A 129 -27.90 -5.07 16.26
N GLU A 130 -28.38 -5.83 17.26
CA GLU A 130 -29.68 -6.52 17.23
C GLU A 130 -30.88 -5.57 17.19
N LYS A 131 -30.75 -4.35 17.73
CA LYS A 131 -31.85 -3.37 17.80
C LYS A 131 -31.82 -2.33 16.68
N SER A 132 -30.76 -2.30 15.87
CA SER A 132 -30.66 -1.33 14.78
C SER A 132 -31.64 -1.69 13.65
N PRO A 133 -32.49 -0.76 13.20
CA PRO A 133 -33.37 -0.99 12.06
C PRO A 133 -32.62 -1.06 10.71
N TYR A 134 -31.33 -0.73 10.71
CA TYR A 134 -30.47 -0.72 9.52
C TYR A 134 -29.60 -1.97 9.39
N ASN A 135 -29.58 -2.83 10.41
CA ASN A 135 -28.83 -4.08 10.35
C ASN A 135 -29.72 -5.20 9.81
N PRO A 136 -29.15 -6.11 9.01
CA PRO A 136 -29.87 -7.24 8.43
C PRO A 136 -30.33 -8.27 9.47
#